data_AF-A0A0L7APS2-F1
#
_entry.id   AF-A0A0L7APS2-F1
#
_cell.length_a   1.000
_cell.length_b   1.000
_cell.length_c   1.000
_cell.angle_alpha   90.00
_cell.angle_beta   90.00
_cell.angle_gamma   90.00
#
_symmetry.space_group_name_H-M   'P 1'
#
loop_
_entity.id
_entity.type
_entity.pdbx_description
1 polymer ?
#
loop_
_entity_poly.entity_id
_entity_poly.type
_entity_poly.pdbx_seq_one_letter_code
_entity_poly.pdbx_strand_id
1 'polypeptide(L)'
;MKADKYGNITVHGRHRYAAGPEHAGHEMIVGLRALEVEILDAEGKRVITHPRSYGDKPTDSGDPSSQLGLLCDRPAAWRNSRVRDAMPDPLREWIDAQDEATRRDGLRALLHADGESGWRAAVAGMLEILESTGGTDRAGVCLAAARHASGLGPVAYDDPVDLSEYDIAYTKEDE
;
A
#
# COMPACT_ATOMS: atom_id res chain seq x y z
N MET A 1 -3.48 -12.30 25.88
CA MET A 1 -4.59 -12.26 24.88
C MET A 1 -4.11 -13.01 23.65
N LYS A 2 -4.93 -13.88 23.07
CA LYS A 2 -4.52 -14.68 21.92
C LYS A 2 -4.68 -13.91 20.61
N ALA A 3 -3.65 -13.92 19.76
CA ALA A 3 -3.73 -13.37 18.42
C ALA A 3 -4.61 -14.25 17.52
N ASP A 4 -5.35 -13.62 16.60
CA ASP A 4 -6.15 -14.34 15.61
C ASP A 4 -5.27 -15.11 14.60
N LYS A 5 -5.92 -15.82 13.66
CA LYS A 5 -5.21 -16.59 12.62
C LYS A 5 -4.35 -15.74 11.67
N TYR A 6 -4.45 -14.42 11.76
CA TYR A 6 -3.68 -13.46 10.97
C TYR A 6 -2.71 -12.65 11.83
N GLY A 7 -2.57 -12.98 13.13
CA GLY A 7 -1.67 -12.26 14.02
C GLY A 7 -2.22 -10.93 14.53
N ASN A 8 -3.55 -10.72 14.53
CA ASN A 8 -4.15 -9.51 15.07
C ASN A 8 -4.73 -9.72 16.48
N ILE A 9 -4.73 -8.64 17.25
CA ILE A 9 -5.21 -8.56 18.63
C ILE A 9 -6.39 -7.58 18.67
N THR A 10 -7.50 -7.97 19.30
CA THR A 10 -8.68 -7.10 19.41
C THR A 10 -8.85 -6.59 20.84
N VAL A 11 -8.65 -5.28 21.02
CA VAL A 11 -8.82 -4.57 22.28
C VAL A 11 -10.24 -3.97 22.35
N HIS A 12 -10.85 -4.00 23.53
CA HIS A 12 -12.21 -3.49 23.79
C HIS A 12 -13.29 -4.09 22.86
N GLY A 13 -13.03 -5.29 22.33
CA GLY A 13 -13.91 -6.01 21.42
C GLY A 13 -14.11 -5.37 20.04
N ARG A 14 -13.41 -4.28 19.72
CA ARG A 14 -13.68 -3.46 18.53
C ARG A 14 -12.46 -2.87 17.85
N HIS A 15 -11.38 -2.62 18.58
CA HIS A 15 -10.16 -2.02 18.05
C HIS A 15 -9.14 -3.13 17.79
N ARG A 16 -8.92 -3.45 16.51
CA ARG A 16 -7.96 -4.45 16.06
C ARG A 16 -6.58 -3.81 15.89
N TYR A 17 -5.55 -4.50 16.36
CA TYR A 17 -4.14 -4.11 16.26
C TYR A 17 -3.32 -5.28 15.71
N ALA A 18 -2.51 -5.05 14.69
CA ALA A 18 -1.69 -6.11 14.09
C ALA A 18 -0.42 -6.36 14.92
N ALA A 19 -0.17 -7.60 15.32
CA ALA A 19 1.10 -8.01 15.89
C ALA A 19 2.08 -8.52 14.81
N GLY A 20 1.56 -9.04 13.70
CA GLY A 20 2.33 -9.65 12.61
C GLY A 20 1.93 -11.12 12.37
N PRO A 21 1.94 -11.62 11.13
CA PRO A 21 1.53 -12.99 10.81
C PRO A 21 2.37 -14.07 11.53
N GLU A 22 3.63 -13.78 11.85
CA GLU A 22 4.52 -14.63 12.64
C GLU A 22 3.99 -14.89 14.06
N HIS A 23 3.14 -14.01 14.58
CA HIS A 23 2.50 -14.13 15.88
C HIS A 23 1.08 -14.72 15.81
N ALA A 24 0.65 -15.20 14.64
CA ALA A 24 -0.67 -15.82 14.47
C ALA A 24 -0.86 -16.98 15.46
N GLY A 25 -1.99 -16.96 16.18
CA GLY A 25 -2.34 -17.99 17.16
C GLY A 25 -1.51 -18.00 18.45
N HIS A 26 -0.53 -17.11 18.62
CA HIS A 26 0.28 -17.02 19.83
C HIS A 26 -0.40 -16.18 20.92
N GLU A 27 -0.04 -16.42 22.18
CA GLU A 27 -0.45 -15.55 23.28
C GLU A 27 0.46 -14.32 23.34
N MET A 28 -0.17 -13.15 23.40
CA MET A 28 0.48 -11.85 23.42
C MET A 28 0.05 -11.05 24.65
N ILE A 29 0.93 -10.20 25.16
CA ILE A 29 0.64 -9.25 26.23
C ILE A 29 0.32 -7.90 25.58
N VAL A 30 -0.73 -7.23 26.06
CA VAL A 30 -1.17 -5.93 25.52
C VAL A 30 -1.05 -4.86 26.59
N GLY A 31 -0.14 -3.90 26.39
CA GLY A 31 0.01 -2.71 27.20
C GLY A 31 -0.87 -1.58 26.67
N LEU A 32 -1.87 -1.16 27.44
CA LEU A 32 -2.71 -0.01 27.08
C LEU A 32 -2.18 1.27 27.73
N ARG A 33 -1.57 2.14 26.93
CA ARG A 33 -1.17 3.49 27.36
C ARG A 33 -2.27 4.50 27.03
N ALA A 34 -2.05 5.75 27.45
CA ALA A 34 -2.92 6.86 27.09
C ALA A 34 -3.06 6.95 25.57
N LEU A 35 -1.97 7.17 24.83
CA LEU A 35 -2.02 7.42 23.38
C LEU A 35 -1.67 6.22 22.51
N GLU A 36 -1.24 5.11 23.11
CA GLU A 36 -0.62 4.00 22.39
C GLU A 36 -1.08 2.64 22.93
N VAL A 37 -0.98 1.63 22.08
CA VAL A 37 -1.13 0.22 22.42
C VAL A 37 0.19 -0.48 22.11
N GLU A 38 0.81 -1.06 23.12
CA GLU A 38 2.03 -1.87 22.98
C GLU A 38 1.64 -3.35 22.94
N ILE A 39 2.15 -4.08 21.96
CA ILE A 39 2.02 -5.54 21.88
C ILE A 39 3.38 -6.15 22.22
N LEU A 40 3.39 -7.10 23.16
CA LEU A 40 4.56 -7.82 23.61
C LEU A 40 4.34 -9.33 23.43
N ASP A 41 5.43 -10.07 23.27
CA ASP A 41 5.41 -11.55 23.28
C ASP A 41 5.16 -12.10 24.69
N ALA A 42 5.14 -13.43 24.82
CA ALA A 42 4.88 -14.12 26.07
C ALA A 42 5.98 -13.85 27.13
N GLU A 43 7.21 -13.58 26.67
CA GLU A 43 8.36 -13.24 27.48
C GLU A 43 8.38 -11.77 27.92
N GLY A 44 7.41 -10.96 27.45
CA GLY A 44 7.30 -9.54 27.76
C GLY A 44 8.25 -8.65 26.96
N LYS A 45 8.85 -9.16 25.88
CA LYS A 45 9.60 -8.35 24.92
C LYS A 45 8.63 -7.68 23.96
N ARG A 46 8.87 -6.39 23.73
CA ARG A 46 8.03 -5.57 22.85
C ARG A 46 8.19 -6.00 21.39
N VAL A 47 7.05 -6.27 20.75
CA VAL A 47 6.96 -6.62 19.33
C VAL A 47 6.69 -5.37 18.51
N ILE A 48 5.62 -4.63 18.83
CA ILE A 48 5.18 -3.46 18.06
C ILE A 48 4.37 -2.49 18.93
N THR A 49 4.35 -1.21 18.54
CA THR A 49 3.53 -0.17 19.16
C THR A 49 2.63 0.46 18.10
N HIS A 50 1.36 0.66 18.44
CA HIS A 50 0.36 1.30 17.58
C HIS A 50 -0.22 2.55 18.26
N PRO A 51 -0.60 3.58 17.49
CA PRO A 51 -1.47 4.65 18.00
C PRO A 51 -2.79 4.04 18.50
N ARG A 52 -3.23 4.47 19.68
CA ARG A 52 -4.47 3.98 20.28
C ARG A 52 -5.68 4.56 19.58
N SER A 53 -6.55 3.68 19.10
CA SER A 53 -7.86 4.04 18.59
C SER A 53 -8.89 4.20 19.71
N TYR A 54 -9.85 5.11 19.48
CA TYR A 54 -10.93 5.45 20.41
C TYR A 54 -12.29 5.42 19.74
N GLY A 55 -13.34 5.40 20.57
CA GLY A 55 -14.73 5.50 20.13
C GLY A 55 -15.45 4.15 20.06
N ASP A 56 -16.69 4.18 19.57
CA ASP A 56 -17.58 3.01 19.54
C ASP A 56 -17.57 2.28 18.19
N LYS A 57 -16.96 2.87 17.17
CA LYS A 57 -16.79 2.23 15.88
C LYS A 57 -15.61 1.25 15.92
N PRO A 58 -15.73 0.09 15.26
CA PRO A 58 -14.58 -0.77 15.03
C PRO A 58 -13.47 -0.01 14.30
N THR A 59 -12.23 -0.18 14.72
CA THR A 59 -11.05 0.39 14.05
C THR A 59 -10.01 -0.70 13.89
N ASP A 60 -9.12 -0.57 12.91
CA ASP A 60 -8.03 -1.51 12.69
C ASP A 60 -6.74 -0.74 12.43
N SER A 61 -5.70 -1.01 13.22
CA SER A 61 -4.38 -0.39 13.08
C SER A 61 -3.42 -1.24 12.25
N GLY A 62 -3.87 -2.38 11.72
CA GLY A 62 -3.03 -3.24 10.90
C GLY A 62 -2.60 -2.54 9.61
N ASP A 63 -1.30 -2.61 9.31
CA ASP A 63 -0.74 -2.08 8.08
C ASP A 63 -1.44 -2.71 6.86
N PRO A 64 -2.12 -1.93 6.00
CA PRO A 64 -2.76 -2.44 4.80
C PRO A 64 -1.79 -3.23 3.92
N SER A 65 -0.52 -2.82 3.87
CA SER A 65 0.54 -3.45 3.06
C SER A 65 0.69 -4.95 3.35
N SER A 66 0.41 -5.38 4.59
CA SER A 66 0.56 -6.77 5.04
C SER A 66 -0.30 -7.77 4.24
N GLN A 67 -1.34 -7.31 3.56
CA GLN A 67 -2.19 -8.14 2.70
C GLN A 67 -1.72 -8.18 1.25
N LEU A 68 -0.80 -7.31 0.81
CA LEU A 68 -0.37 -7.23 -0.59
C LEU A 68 0.24 -8.54 -1.08
N GLY A 69 1.06 -9.22 -0.26
CA GLY A 69 1.61 -10.53 -0.60
C GLY A 69 0.51 -11.56 -0.89
N LEU A 70 -0.48 -11.66 0.00
CA LEU A 70 -1.64 -12.55 -0.20
C LEU A 70 -2.46 -12.16 -1.44
N LEU A 71 -2.63 -10.87 -1.72
CA LEU A 71 -3.41 -10.38 -2.85
C LEU A 71 -2.70 -10.62 -4.20
N CYS A 72 -1.36 -10.67 -4.21
CA CYS A 72 -0.60 -11.08 -5.38
C CYS A 72 -0.89 -12.54 -5.76
N ASP A 73 -1.04 -13.43 -4.77
CA ASP A 73 -1.38 -14.83 -4.99
C ASP A 73 -2.87 -15.03 -5.31
N ARG A 74 -3.74 -14.28 -4.61
CA ARG A 74 -5.20 -14.37 -4.70
C ARG A 74 -5.83 -13.01 -4.98
N PRO A 75 -5.75 -12.49 -6.21
CA PRO A 75 -6.32 -11.19 -6.58
C PRO A 75 -7.85 -11.16 -6.47
N ALA A 76 -8.53 -12.31 -6.46
CA ALA A 76 -9.97 -12.39 -6.21
C ALA A 76 -10.36 -11.88 -4.80
N ALA A 77 -9.45 -11.90 -3.83
CA ALA A 77 -9.68 -11.37 -2.49
C ALA A 77 -9.64 -9.83 -2.40
N TRP A 78 -9.28 -9.15 -3.50
CA TRP A 78 -9.18 -7.69 -3.60
C TRP A 78 -10.41 -6.95 -3.07
N ARG A 79 -11.61 -7.36 -3.49
CA ARG A 79 -12.87 -6.67 -3.16
C ARG A 79 -13.14 -6.56 -1.67
N ASN A 80 -12.62 -7.51 -0.87
CA ASN A 80 -12.79 -7.56 0.58
C ASN A 80 -11.47 -7.28 1.33
N SER A 81 -10.51 -6.64 0.66
CA SER A 81 -9.18 -6.39 1.21
C SER A 81 -9.08 -5.03 1.88
N ARG A 82 -8.25 -4.95 2.92
CA ARG A 82 -7.90 -3.69 3.61
C ARG A 82 -7.09 -2.77 2.72
N VAL A 83 -6.30 -3.34 1.81
CA VAL A 83 -5.55 -2.58 0.78
C VAL A 83 -6.53 -1.75 -0.04
N ARG A 84 -7.65 -2.35 -0.47
CA ARG A 84 -8.71 -1.63 -1.19
C ARG A 84 -9.31 -0.51 -0.35
N ASP A 85 -9.63 -0.77 0.92
CA ASP A 85 -10.22 0.23 1.82
C ASP A 85 -9.26 1.42 2.09
N ALA A 86 -7.96 1.14 2.17
CA ALA A 86 -6.92 2.14 2.42
C ALA A 86 -6.47 2.92 1.17
N MET A 87 -6.95 2.55 -0.02
CA MET A 87 -6.59 3.24 -1.26
C MET A 87 -7.38 4.54 -1.49
N PRO A 88 -6.77 5.53 -2.17
CA PRO A 88 -7.49 6.65 -2.76
C PRO A 88 -8.54 6.19 -3.78
N ASP A 89 -9.67 6.91 -3.86
CA ASP A 89 -10.80 6.54 -4.71
C ASP A 89 -10.42 6.33 -6.20
N PRO A 90 -9.63 7.21 -6.86
CA PRO A 90 -9.29 7.03 -8.28
C PRO A 90 -8.51 5.73 -8.53
N LEU A 91 -7.53 5.43 -7.67
CA LEU A 91 -6.73 4.22 -7.79
C LEU A 91 -7.58 2.97 -7.48
N ARG A 92 -8.45 3.05 -6.48
CA ARG A 92 -9.37 1.98 -6.12
C ARG A 92 -10.31 1.63 -7.27
N GLU A 93 -10.94 2.65 -7.86
CA GLU A 93 -11.87 2.50 -8.98
C GLU A 93 -11.19 1.90 -10.21
N TRP A 94 -9.97 2.36 -10.52
CA TRP A 94 -9.18 1.79 -11.61
C TRP A 94 -8.89 0.30 -11.40
N ILE A 95 -8.41 -0.10 -10.21
CA ILE A 95 -8.11 -1.52 -9.90
C ILE A 95 -9.39 -2.39 -9.88
N ASP A 96 -10.52 -1.83 -9.44
CA ASP A 96 -11.81 -2.51 -9.44
C ASP A 96 -12.29 -2.83 -10.87
N ALA A 97 -11.98 -1.97 -11.84
CA ALA A 97 -12.34 -2.13 -13.25
C ALA A 97 -11.42 -3.11 -14.01
N GLN A 98 -10.23 -3.42 -13.49
CA GLN A 98 -9.28 -4.30 -14.18
C GLN A 98 -9.68 -5.77 -14.15
N ASP A 99 -9.19 -6.51 -15.14
CA ASP A 99 -9.23 -7.97 -15.13
C ASP A 99 -8.28 -8.55 -14.06
N GLU A 100 -8.29 -9.87 -13.89
CA GLU A 100 -7.48 -10.52 -12.86
C GLU A 100 -5.97 -10.39 -13.11
N ALA A 101 -5.54 -10.40 -14.38
CA ALA A 101 -4.14 -10.35 -14.74
C ALA A 101 -3.56 -8.96 -14.45
N THR A 102 -4.19 -7.91 -14.98
CA THR A 102 -3.79 -6.51 -14.77
C THR A 102 -3.89 -6.12 -13.30
N ARG A 103 -4.94 -6.57 -12.59
CA ARG A 103 -5.04 -6.36 -11.13
C ARG A 103 -3.86 -6.97 -10.40
N ARG A 104 -3.50 -8.22 -10.70
CA ARG A 104 -2.37 -8.91 -10.07
C ARG A 104 -1.07 -8.17 -10.32
N ASP A 105 -0.84 -7.71 -11.55
CA ASP A 105 0.39 -7.01 -11.91
C ASP A 105 0.50 -5.63 -11.23
N GLY A 106 -0.60 -4.89 -11.14
CA GLY A 106 -0.66 -3.64 -10.37
C GLY A 106 -0.38 -3.87 -8.88
N LEU A 107 -0.95 -4.92 -8.27
CA LEU A 107 -0.69 -5.27 -6.88
C LEU A 107 0.77 -5.69 -6.64
N ARG A 108 1.40 -6.38 -7.59
CA ARG A 108 2.84 -6.73 -7.52
C ARG A 108 3.74 -5.51 -7.64
N ALA A 109 3.40 -4.57 -8.52
CA ALA A 109 4.09 -3.29 -8.63
C ALA A 109 4.02 -2.52 -7.30
N LEU A 110 2.83 -2.46 -6.71
CA LEU A 110 2.62 -1.82 -5.41
C LEU A 110 3.39 -2.52 -4.27
N LEU A 111 3.37 -3.85 -4.21
CA LEU A 111 4.13 -4.63 -3.23
C LEU A 111 5.62 -4.36 -3.32
N HIS A 112 6.15 -4.25 -4.55
CA HIS A 112 7.57 -3.97 -4.75
C HIS A 112 7.91 -2.54 -4.30
N ALA A 113 7.13 -1.54 -4.71
CA ALA A 113 7.34 -0.15 -4.33
C ALA A 113 7.17 0.07 -2.81
N ASP A 114 6.23 -0.63 -2.18
CA ASP A 114 6.03 -0.62 -0.73
C ASP A 114 7.27 -1.15 0.01
N GLY A 115 7.86 -2.25 -0.45
CA GLY A 115 9.07 -2.82 0.14
C GLY A 115 10.30 -1.90 0.07
N GLU A 116 10.40 -1.03 -0.95
CA GLU A 116 11.54 -0.14 -1.14
C GLU A 116 11.32 1.27 -0.56
N SER A 117 10.10 1.80 -0.67
CA SER A 117 9.79 3.21 -0.40
C SER A 117 8.73 3.40 0.71
N GLY A 118 8.12 2.32 1.18
CA GLY A 118 7.06 2.32 2.18
C GLY A 118 5.67 2.65 1.62
N TRP A 119 4.64 2.12 2.27
CA TRP A 119 3.23 2.15 1.85
C TRP A 119 2.75 3.52 1.36
N ARG A 120 2.98 4.57 2.17
CA ARG A 120 2.48 5.92 1.86
C ARG A 120 3.07 6.46 0.56
N ALA A 121 4.37 6.25 0.33
CA ALA A 121 5.05 6.68 -0.87
C ALA A 121 4.67 5.81 -2.08
N ALA A 122 4.51 4.49 -1.86
CA ALA A 122 4.10 3.55 -2.89
C ALA A 122 2.69 3.86 -3.43
N VAL A 123 1.73 4.14 -2.56
CA VAL A 123 0.36 4.53 -2.96
C VAL A 123 0.36 5.88 -3.68
N ALA A 124 1.11 6.87 -3.17
CA ALA A 124 1.23 8.18 -3.82
C ALA A 124 1.86 8.09 -5.22
N GLY A 125 2.95 7.32 -5.35
CA GLY A 125 3.62 7.11 -6.63
C GLY A 125 2.74 6.35 -7.62
N MET A 126 1.99 5.35 -7.17
CA MET A 126 1.07 4.61 -8.05
C MET A 126 -0.08 5.48 -8.55
N LEU A 127 -0.61 6.36 -7.71
CA LEU A 127 -1.64 7.32 -8.11
C LEU A 127 -1.10 8.33 -9.15
N GLU A 128 0.10 8.89 -8.94
CA GLU A 128 0.75 9.81 -9.90
C GLU A 128 0.89 9.17 -11.29
N ILE A 129 1.34 7.91 -11.34
CA ILE A 129 1.54 7.19 -12.60
C ILE A 129 0.20 6.89 -13.27
N LEU A 130 -0.81 6.52 -12.49
CA LEU A 130 -2.16 6.30 -13.01
C LEU A 130 -2.72 7.58 -13.65
N GLU A 131 -2.60 8.71 -12.97
CA GLU A 131 -3.08 10.00 -13.47
C GLU A 131 -2.30 10.46 -14.73
N SER A 132 -1.02 10.13 -14.82
CA SER A 132 -0.15 10.54 -15.93
C SER A 132 -0.27 9.66 -17.17
N THR A 133 -0.51 8.36 -17.00
CA THR A 133 -0.41 7.36 -18.08
C THR A 133 -1.71 6.61 -18.36
N GLY A 134 -2.70 6.68 -17.46
CA GLY A 134 -3.94 5.90 -17.52
C GLY A 134 -3.77 4.43 -17.08
N GLY A 135 -2.59 4.02 -16.64
CA GLY A 135 -2.29 2.68 -16.14
C GLY A 135 -1.24 2.67 -15.05
N THR A 136 -0.83 1.48 -14.62
CA THR A 136 0.19 1.33 -13.57
C THR A 136 1.27 0.36 -14.02
N ASP A 137 2.41 0.89 -14.44
CA ASP A 137 3.59 0.10 -14.78
C ASP A 137 4.56 0.02 -13.58
N ARG A 138 5.25 -1.10 -13.42
CA ARG A 138 6.13 -1.30 -12.26
C ARG A 138 7.24 -0.26 -12.16
N ALA A 139 7.87 0.10 -13.28
CA ALA A 139 9.04 0.98 -13.26
C ALA A 139 8.66 2.41 -12.88
N GLY A 140 7.61 2.94 -13.51
CA GLY A 140 7.03 4.24 -13.19
C GLY A 140 6.60 4.31 -11.73
N VAL A 141 5.86 3.30 -11.24
CA VAL A 141 5.37 3.27 -9.85
C VAL A 141 6.55 3.29 -8.85
N CYS A 142 7.58 2.48 -9.07
CA CYS A 142 8.74 2.45 -8.17
C CYS A 142 9.53 3.77 -8.21
N LEU A 143 9.74 4.34 -9.39
CA LEU A 143 10.42 5.63 -9.55
C LEU A 143 9.66 6.75 -8.84
N ALA A 144 8.35 6.85 -9.06
CA ALA A 144 7.49 7.85 -8.43
C ALA A 144 7.47 7.65 -6.91
N ALA A 145 7.31 6.41 -6.43
CA ALA A 145 7.35 6.10 -5.01
C ALA A 145 8.68 6.50 -4.35
N ALA A 146 9.81 6.20 -4.99
CA ALA A 146 11.13 6.58 -4.49
C ALA A 146 11.30 8.11 -4.42
N ARG A 147 10.77 8.85 -5.39
CA ARG A 147 10.72 10.33 -5.37
C ARG A 147 9.90 10.86 -4.20
N HIS A 148 8.69 10.32 -4.00
CA HIS A 148 7.82 10.66 -2.86
C HIS A 148 8.49 10.36 -1.51
N ALA A 149 9.16 9.21 -1.39
CA ALA A 149 9.89 8.85 -0.17
C ALA A 149 11.08 9.77 0.10
N SER A 150 11.77 10.23 -0.96
CA SER A 150 12.88 11.17 -0.88
C SER A 150 12.44 12.62 -0.62
N GLY A 151 11.14 12.92 -0.71
CA GLY A 151 10.60 14.28 -0.62
C GLY A 151 10.93 15.16 -1.83
N LEU A 152 11.36 14.55 -2.94
CA LEU A 152 11.70 15.26 -4.18
C LEU A 152 10.44 15.47 -5.01
N GLY A 153 10.03 16.73 -5.15
CA GLY A 153 8.92 17.11 -6.03
C GLY A 153 9.24 16.88 -7.51
N PRO A 154 8.22 16.91 -8.39
CA PRO A 154 8.44 16.95 -9.82
C PRO A 154 9.24 18.17 -10.23
N VAL A 155 10.20 17.98 -11.13
CA VAL A 155 10.91 19.08 -11.78
C VAL A 155 10.00 19.59 -12.90
N ALA A 156 9.36 20.73 -12.67
CA ALA A 156 8.63 21.44 -13.71
C ALA A 156 9.61 22.30 -14.51
N TYR A 157 9.64 22.09 -15.82
CA TYR A 157 10.34 22.97 -16.75
C TYR A 157 9.34 23.97 -17.31
N ASP A 158 9.73 25.24 -17.36
CA ASP A 158 8.87 26.31 -17.89
C ASP A 158 8.72 26.23 -19.42
N ASP A 159 9.67 25.58 -20.10
CA ASP A 159 9.68 25.43 -21.55
C ASP A 159 9.11 24.06 -21.94
N PRO A 160 7.97 23.99 -22.64
CA PRO A 160 7.43 22.72 -23.10
C PRO A 160 8.41 22.07 -24.08
N VAL A 161 8.68 20.78 -23.89
CA VAL A 161 9.53 20.03 -24.84
C VAL A 161 8.76 19.83 -26.14
N ASP A 162 9.23 20.49 -27.21
CA ASP A 162 8.71 20.25 -28.56
C ASP A 162 9.23 18.92 -29.09
N LEU A 163 8.33 17.94 -29.20
CA LEU A 163 8.64 16.61 -29.73
C LEU A 163 8.33 16.48 -31.23
N SER A 164 7.83 17.53 -31.89
CA SER A 164 7.48 17.49 -33.32
C SER A 164 8.69 17.26 -34.24
N GLU A 165 9.90 17.58 -33.77
CA GLU A 165 11.15 17.24 -34.45
C GLU A 165 11.34 15.72 -34.63
N TYR A 166 10.83 14.90 -33.71
CA TYR A 166 10.84 13.45 -33.86
C TYR A 166 9.84 12.97 -34.90
N ASP A 167 8.68 13.62 -35.02
CA ASP A 167 7.74 13.32 -36.08
C ASP A 167 8.40 13.57 -37.45
N ILE A 168 9.12 14.68 -37.62
CA ILE A 168 9.87 14.97 -38.85
C ILE A 168 10.93 13.90 -39.16
N ALA A 169 11.63 13.40 -38.14
CA ALA A 169 12.65 12.37 -38.31
C ALA A 169 12.07 11.00 -38.71
N TYR A 170 10.85 10.67 -38.27
CA TYR A 170 10.23 9.35 -38.49
C TYR A 170 9.10 9.34 -39.53
N THR A 171 8.68 10.49 -40.06
CA THR A 171 7.68 10.61 -41.15
C THR A 171 8.31 10.79 -42.53
N LYS A 172 9.63 10.57 -42.68
CA LYS A 172 10.22 10.44 -44.03
C LYS A 172 9.78 9.10 -44.63
N GLU A 173 8.64 9.14 -45.32
CA GLU A 173 8.22 8.10 -46.26
C GLU A 173 9.37 7.84 -47.25
N ASP A 174 9.70 6.56 -47.39
CA ASP A 174 10.60 6.05 -48.42
C ASP A 174 10.07 6.47 -49.81
N GLU A 175 10.80 7.34 -50.51
CA GLU A 175 10.68 7.54 -51.98
C GLU A 175 11.66 6.63 -52.73
#